data_AF-A0A1G1EUC8-F1
#
_entry.id   AF-A0A1G1EUC8-F1
#
_cell.length_a   1.000
_cell.length_b   1.000
_cell.length_c   1.000
_cell.angle_alpha   90.00
_cell.angle_beta   90.00
_cell.angle_gamma   90.00
#
_symmetry.space_group_name_H-M   'P 1'
#
loop_
_entity.id
_entity.type
_entity.pdbx_description
1 polymer ?
#
loop_
_entity_poly.entity_id
_entity_poly.type
_entity_poly.pdbx_seq_one_letter_code
_entity_poly.pdbx_strand_id
1 'polypeptide(L)'
;MNPFDLINPLEHIPHDQYVSWWQVAFATIFKGFWARIISLFLLALAIWLTSKKQARIAGICLLFIFAIAYGSPILKFTGLIK
;
A
#
# COMPACT_ATOMS: atom_id res chain seq x y z
N MET A 1 -41.97 -9.66 -1.37
CA MET A 1 -40.71 -9.54 -0.59
C MET A 1 -39.64 -10.20 -1.43
N ASN A 2 -38.76 -9.40 -2.04
CA ASN A 2 -37.71 -9.94 -2.90
C ASN A 2 -36.55 -10.43 -2.02
N PRO A 3 -35.95 -11.60 -2.29
CA PRO A 3 -34.83 -12.11 -1.51
C PRO A 3 -33.58 -11.19 -1.58
N PHE A 4 -33.55 -10.28 -2.55
CA PHE A 4 -32.51 -9.27 -2.69
C PHE A 4 -32.57 -8.16 -1.63
N ASP A 5 -33.75 -7.92 -1.02
CA ASP A 5 -33.90 -6.91 0.03
C ASP A 5 -33.19 -7.37 1.33
N LEU A 6 -33.11 -8.68 1.58
CA LEU A 6 -32.40 -9.25 2.73
C LEU A 6 -30.86 -9.14 2.62
N ILE A 7 -30.35 -8.99 1.40
CA ILE A 7 -28.91 -8.93 1.11
C ILE A 7 -28.45 -7.48 0.97
N ASN A 8 -29.37 -6.50 0.90
CA ASN A 8 -29.02 -5.10 0.72
C ASN A 8 -28.40 -4.52 2.01
N PRO A 9 -27.06 -4.35 2.08
CA PRO A 9 -26.41 -3.88 3.29
C PRO A 9 -26.65 -2.38 3.52
N LEU A 10 -27.14 -1.66 2.50
CA LEU A 10 -27.45 -0.23 2.58
C LEU A 10 -28.59 0.10 3.54
N GLU A 11 -29.47 -0.87 3.84
CA GLU A 11 -30.60 -0.63 4.75
C GLU A 11 -30.21 -0.81 6.22
N HIS A 12 -29.14 -1.56 6.49
CA HIS A 12 -28.75 -1.97 7.84
C HIS A 12 -27.44 -1.32 8.33
N ILE A 13 -26.64 -0.76 7.43
CA ILE A 13 -25.37 -0.11 7.77
C ILE A 13 -25.54 1.41 7.62
N PRO A 14 -25.38 2.18 8.70
CA PRO A 14 -25.47 3.63 8.61
C PRO A 14 -24.32 4.15 7.73
N HIS A 15 -24.63 5.19 6.95
CA HIS A 15 -23.81 5.64 5.83
C HIS A 15 -22.40 6.11 6.25
N ASP A 16 -22.27 6.61 7.48
CA ASP A 16 -21.03 6.98 8.13
C ASP A 16 -20.12 5.77 8.39
N GLN A 17 -20.70 4.66 8.85
CA GLN A 17 -19.96 3.43 9.12
C GLN A 17 -19.45 2.78 7.84
N TYR A 18 -20.24 2.80 6.76
CA TYR A 18 -19.83 2.34 5.43
C TYR A 18 -18.63 3.13 4.88
N VAL A 19 -18.69 4.47 4.95
CA VAL A 19 -17.59 5.33 4.49
C VAL A 19 -16.33 5.11 5.33
N SER A 20 -16.46 4.99 6.65
CA SER A 20 -15.31 4.72 7.52
C SER A 20 -14.66 3.36 7.22
N TRP A 21 -15.47 2.32 6.98
CA TRP A 21 -14.98 0.98 6.66
C TRP A 21 -14.21 0.98 5.35
N TRP A 22 -14.74 1.62 4.31
CA TRP A 22 -14.04 1.78 3.04
C TRP A 22 -12.77 2.62 3.17
N GLN A 23 -12.77 3.70 3.94
CA GLN A 23 -11.56 4.49 4.19
C GLN A 23 -10.47 3.66 4.89
N VAL A 24 -10.83 2.86 5.90
CA VAL A 24 -9.88 1.99 6.61
C VAL A 24 -9.39 0.86 5.69
N ALA A 25 -10.29 0.22 4.93
CA ALA A 25 -9.93 -0.82 3.97
C ALA A 25 -8.97 -0.26 2.90
N PHE A 26 -9.29 0.89 2.30
CA PHE A 26 -8.40 1.57 1.35
C PHE A 26 -7.07 1.97 1.99
N ALA A 27 -7.08 2.53 3.20
CA ALA A 27 -5.84 2.88 3.91
C ALA A 27 -5.00 1.63 4.22
N THR A 28 -5.61 0.52 4.59
CA THR A 28 -4.87 -0.69 4.96
C THR A 28 -4.27 -1.38 3.72
N ILE A 29 -5.07 -1.46 2.66
CA ILE A 29 -4.68 -1.96 1.35
C ILE A 29 -3.57 -1.06 0.80
N PHE A 30 -3.86 0.18 0.45
CA PHE A 30 -2.93 1.01 -0.31
C PHE A 30 -1.75 1.56 0.50
N LYS A 31 -1.95 1.85 1.80
CA LYS A 31 -0.97 2.61 2.57
C LYS A 31 0.10 1.74 3.25
N GLY A 32 -0.13 0.43 3.41
CA GLY A 32 0.79 -0.44 4.15
C GLY A 32 1.06 -1.80 3.51
N PHE A 33 0.02 -2.55 3.16
CA PHE A 33 0.19 -3.92 2.69
C PHE A 33 0.83 -3.99 1.29
N TRP A 34 0.25 -3.27 0.33
CA TRP A 34 0.72 -3.29 -1.05
C TRP A 34 2.08 -2.59 -1.23
N ALA A 35 2.35 -1.54 -0.46
CA ALA A 35 3.66 -0.88 -0.45
C ALA A 35 4.80 -1.82 0.00
N ARG A 36 4.54 -2.66 1.00
CA ARG A 36 5.50 -3.68 1.47
C ARG A 36 5.71 -4.77 0.43
N ILE A 37 4.63 -5.26 -0.20
CA ILE A 37 4.71 -6.26 -1.27
C ILE A 37 5.53 -5.73 -2.46
N ILE A 38 5.24 -4.51 -2.92
CA ILE A 38 5.98 -3.87 -4.02
C ILE A 38 7.45 -3.69 -3.65
N SER A 39 7.75 -3.28 -2.41
CA SER A 39 9.12 -3.13 -1.92
C SER A 39 9.88 -4.45 -1.92
N LEU A 40 9.27 -5.54 -1.46
CA LEU A 40 9.86 -6.89 -1.48
C LEU A 40 10.09 -7.36 -2.92
N PHE A 41 9.15 -7.11 -3.82
CA PHE A 41 9.26 -7.49 -5.23
C PHE A 41 10.38 -6.73 -5.94
N LEU A 42 10.48 -5.41 -5.71
CA LEU A 42 11.59 -4.60 -6.22
C LEU A 42 12.92 -5.06 -5.63
N LEU A 43 12.96 -5.45 -4.35
CA LEU A 43 14.18 -5.92 -3.70
C LEU A 43 14.66 -7.25 -4.30
N ALA A 44 13.74 -8.18 -4.55
CA ALA A 44 14.03 -9.41 -5.27
C ALA A 44 14.56 -9.13 -6.68
N LEU A 45 13.94 -8.18 -7.41
CA LEU A 45 14.42 -7.75 -8.73
C LEU A 45 15.80 -7.08 -8.67
N ALA A 46 16.07 -6.25 -7.66
CA ALA A 46 17.36 -5.61 -7.47
C ALA A 46 18.48 -6.64 -7.24
N ILE A 47 18.23 -7.64 -6.40
CA ILE A 47 19.16 -8.76 -6.16
C ILE A 47 19.37 -9.55 -7.46
N TRP A 48 18.29 -9.87 -8.17
CA TRP A 48 18.34 -10.59 -9.44
C TRP A 48 19.14 -9.85 -10.52
N LEU A 49 18.96 -8.53 -10.63
CA LEU A 49 19.69 -7.67 -11.57
C LEU A 49 21.15 -7.48 -11.17
N THR A 50 21.45 -7.46 -9.87
CA THR A 50 22.84 -7.47 -9.35
C THR A 50 23.58 -8.72 -9.81
N SER A 51 22.91 -9.88 -9.80
CA SER A 51 23.48 -11.14 -10.30
C SER A 51 23.83 -11.11 -11.79
N LYS A 52 23.21 -10.23 -12.59
CA LYS A 52 23.49 -10.07 -14.03
C LYS A 52 24.57 -9.03 -14.35
N LYS A 53 25.39 -8.61 -13.37
CA LYS A 53 26.43 -7.55 -13.52
C LYS A 53 25.91 -6.18 -14.00
N GLN A 54 24.59 -5.94 -13.95
CA GLN A 54 24.00 -4.63 -14.26
C GLN A 54 23.86 -3.77 -12.99
N ALA A 55 24.99 -3.54 -12.31
CA ALA A 55 25.06 -2.88 -11.01
C ALA A 55 24.39 -1.49 -10.96
N ARG A 56 24.36 -0.77 -12.08
CA ARG A 56 23.73 0.57 -12.17
C ARG A 56 22.21 0.51 -12.00
N ILE A 57 21.56 -0.48 -12.60
CA ILE A 57 20.09 -0.64 -12.56
C ILE A 57 19.67 -1.15 -11.17
N ALA A 58 20.46 -2.02 -10.56
CA ALA A 58 20.25 -2.48 -9.19
C ALA A 58 20.31 -1.33 -8.17
N GLY A 59 21.28 -0.41 -8.32
CA GLY A 59 21.38 0.78 -7.46
C GLY A 59 20.16 1.68 -7.52
N ILE A 60 19.61 1.92 -8.72
CA ILE A 60 18.38 2.73 -8.90
C ILE A 60 17.17 2.02 -8.26
N CYS A 61 17.04 0.71 -8.43
CA CYS A 61 15.97 -0.05 -7.76
C CYS A 61 16.08 0.02 -6.23
N LEU A 62 17.28 -0.08 -5.67
CA LEU A 62 17.50 0.04 -4.22
C LEU A 62 17.10 1.42 -3.67
N LEU A 63 17.42 2.49 -4.40
CA LEU A 63 16.98 3.85 -4.03
C LEU A 63 15.45 3.98 -4.03
N PHE A 64 14.78 3.41 -5.02
CA PHE A 64 13.31 3.39 -5.06
C PHE A 64 12.70 2.61 -3.89
N ILE A 65 13.26 1.45 -3.55
CA ILE A 65 12.82 0.67 -2.38
C ILE A 65 12.98 1.48 -1.10
N PHE A 66 14.13 2.14 -0.93
CA PHE A 66 14.39 2.97 0.22
C PHE A 66 13.39 4.13 0.33
N ALA A 67 13.12 4.82 -0.78
CA ALA A 67 12.15 5.90 -0.83
C ALA A 67 10.72 5.44 -0.50
N ILE A 68 10.30 4.27 -0.98
CA ILE A 68 8.96 3.72 -0.73
C ILE A 68 8.84 3.21 0.72
N ALA A 69 9.86 2.49 1.22
CA ALA A 69 9.84 1.89 2.55
C ALA A 69 9.97 2.93 3.67
N TYR A 70 10.85 3.93 3.49
CA TYR A 70 11.18 4.91 4.52
C TYR A 70 10.58 6.30 4.27
N GLY A 71 10.03 6.57 3.08
CA GLY A 71 9.41 7.86 2.77
C GLY A 71 8.26 8.21 3.72
N SER A 72 7.38 7.26 4.02
CA SER A 72 6.26 7.52 4.92
C SER A 72 6.69 7.78 6.39
N PRO A 73 7.60 6.99 6.99
CA PRO A 73 8.20 7.32 8.28
C PRO A 73 8.93 8.67 8.32
N ILE A 74 9.72 8.99 7.29
CA ILE A 74 10.48 10.25 7.22
C ILE A 74 9.54 11.45 7.15
N LEU A 75 8.49 11.38 6.33
CA LEU A 75 7.52 12.46 6.18
C LEU A 75 6.64 12.66 7.42
N LYS A 76 6.44 11.60 8.21
CA LYS A 76 5.84 11.70 9.55
C LYS A 76 6.79 12.34 10.56
N PHE A 77 8.08 11.98 10.52
CA PHE A 77 9.09 12.53 11.44
C PHE A 77 9.35 14.02 11.19
N THR A 78 9.29 14.46 9.94
CA THR A 78 9.41 15.89 9.57
C THR A 78 8.14 16.70 9.84
N GLY A 79 7.08 16.08 10.36
CA GLY A 79 5.81 16.74 10.67
C GLY A 79 5.01 17.19 9.44
N LEU A 80 5.42 16.77 8.24
CA LEU A 80 4.78 17.14 6.98
C LEU A 80 3.42 16.44 6.80
N ILE A 81 3.27 15.26 7.41
CA ILE A 81 2.04 14.47 7.38
C ILE A 81 1.74 14.01 8.81
N LYS A 82 0.51 14.23 9.29
CA LYS A 82 0.04 13.74 10.60
C LYS A 82 -0.27 12.23 10.54
#